data_AF-A0A1A6H615-F1
#
_entry.id   AF-A0A1A6H615-F1
#
_cell.length_a   1.000
_cell.length_b   1.000
_cell.length_c   1.000
_cell.angle_alpha   90.00
_cell.angle_beta   90.00
_cell.angle_gamma   90.00
#
_symmetry.space_group_name_H-M   'P 1'
#
loop_
_entity.id
_entity.type
_entity.pdbx_description
1 polymer ?
#
loop_
_entity_poly.entity_id
_entity_poly.type
_entity_poly.pdbx_seq_one_letter_code
_entity_poly.pdbx_strand_id
1 'polypeptide(L)'
;MGNLFGRKKQSRVTEQDRIILQLLRDGRKERAKLLLKKRYQEQLLDRTENQISSLEAMVQSIDFTQIETKVMEGLPVGNECLNKIHQVVLSIEEVERILDETQEAAEYQRQIDELLAGNFTQEDEDAILEELNAITQEQIELPEVPSEPLTDINPEAPAKARSRQAELVAAS
;
A
#
# COMPACT_ATOMS: atom_id res chain seq x y z
N MET A 1 9.66 -13.85 -50.64
CA MET A 1 8.70 -12.76 -50.90
C MET A 1 9.16 -11.53 -50.12
N GLY A 2 10.05 -10.73 -50.71
CA GLY A 2 10.63 -9.56 -50.05
C GLY A 2 9.73 -8.34 -50.25
N ASN A 3 9.22 -7.79 -49.16
CA ASN A 3 8.50 -6.52 -49.22
C ASN A 3 9.52 -5.37 -49.26
N LEU A 4 9.69 -4.83 -50.48
CA LEU A 4 10.20 -3.50 -50.75
C LEU A 4 9.32 -2.47 -50.03
N PHE A 5 9.68 -2.12 -48.79
CA PHE A 5 9.19 -0.88 -48.18
C PHE A 5 9.84 0.30 -48.90
N GLY A 6 9.14 0.78 -49.93
CA GLY A 6 9.45 2.03 -50.60
C GLY A 6 9.46 3.17 -49.58
N ARG A 7 10.65 3.56 -49.13
CA ARG A 7 10.89 4.84 -48.48
C ARG A 7 10.47 5.93 -49.46
N LYS A 8 9.23 6.41 -49.35
CA LYS A 8 8.80 7.63 -50.01
C LYS A 8 9.77 8.72 -49.56
N LYS A 9 10.62 9.19 -50.49
CA LYS A 9 11.46 10.37 -50.28
C LYS A 9 10.51 11.54 -50.00
N GLN A 10 10.33 11.84 -48.71
CA GLN A 10 9.59 13.01 -48.28
C GLN A 10 10.24 14.22 -48.94
N SER A 11 9.47 14.92 -49.78
CA SER A 11 9.91 16.12 -50.47
C SER A 11 10.52 17.07 -49.45
N ARG A 12 11.84 17.28 -49.52
CA ARG A 12 12.59 18.23 -48.66
C ARG A 12 12.27 19.69 -48.98
N VAL A 13 11.31 19.94 -49.86
CA VAL A 13 10.84 21.27 -50.23
C VAL A 13 9.64 21.59 -49.38
N THR A 14 9.85 22.44 -48.38
CA THR A 14 8.79 22.99 -47.54
C THR A 14 8.01 24.05 -48.32
N GLU A 15 6.80 24.36 -47.86
CA GLU A 15 5.99 25.49 -48.40
C GLU A 15 6.80 26.80 -48.41
N GLN A 16 7.60 27.01 -47.35
CA GLN A 16 8.49 28.16 -47.23
C GLN A 16 9.59 28.17 -48.31
N ASP A 17 10.14 27.01 -48.68
CA ASP A 17 11.13 26.92 -49.77
C ASP A 17 10.50 27.29 -51.12
N ARG A 18 9.22 26.97 -51.35
CA ARG A 18 8.49 27.40 -52.57
C ARG A 18 8.31 28.91 -52.61
N ILE A 19 7.98 29.53 -51.48
CA ILE A 19 7.84 30.99 -51.34
C ILE A 19 9.19 31.68 -51.56
N ILE A 20 10.28 31.13 -51.02
CA ILE A 20 11.64 31.65 -51.23
C ILE A 20 12.01 31.57 -52.72
N LEU A 21 11.72 30.46 -53.40
CA LEU A 21 11.97 30.30 -54.83
C LEU A 21 11.15 31.28 -55.68
N GLN A 22 9.89 31.55 -55.30
CA GLN A 22 9.06 32.58 -55.95
C GLN A 22 9.63 33.98 -55.75
N LEU A 23 10.04 34.34 -54.53
CA LEU A 23 10.65 35.64 -54.24
C LEU A 23 11.99 35.86 -54.96
N LEU A 24 12.74 34.79 -55.21
CA LEU A 24 13.95 34.83 -56.02
C LEU A 24 13.64 35.04 -57.51
N ARG A 25 12.55 34.46 -58.04
CA ARG A 25 12.08 34.71 -59.41
C ARG A 25 11.58 36.14 -59.60
N ASP A 26 10.93 36.71 -58.59
CA ASP A 26 10.47 38.11 -58.57
C ASP A 26 11.61 39.14 -58.39
N GLY A 27 12.88 38.72 -58.31
CA GLY A 27 14.04 39.60 -58.09
C GLY A 27 14.16 40.16 -56.66
N ARG A 28 13.29 39.77 -55.73
CA ARG A 28 13.25 40.27 -54.33
C ARG A 28 14.19 39.48 -53.41
N LYS A 29 15.49 39.53 -53.71
CA LYS A 29 16.55 38.79 -52.99
C LYS A 29 16.63 39.09 -51.49
N GLU A 30 16.46 40.36 -51.09
CA GLU A 30 16.51 40.75 -49.67
C GLU A 30 15.41 40.09 -48.83
N ARG A 31 14.20 39.96 -49.37
CA ARG A 31 13.08 39.28 -48.68
C ARG A 31 13.31 37.77 -48.57
N ALA A 32 13.86 37.15 -49.61
CA ALA A 32 14.24 35.74 -49.58
C ALA A 32 15.33 35.47 -48.51
N LYS A 33 16.33 36.35 -48.39
CA LYS A 33 17.38 36.27 -47.37
C LYS A 33 16.82 36.43 -45.95
N LEU A 34 15.85 37.33 -45.76
CA LEU A 34 15.18 37.53 -44.48
C LEU A 34 14.42 36.28 -44.03
N LEU A 35 13.69 35.62 -44.94
CA LEU A 35 13.00 34.36 -44.64
C LEU A 35 13.97 33.23 -44.26
N LEU A 36 15.11 33.11 -44.96
CA LEU A 36 16.14 32.14 -44.62
C LEU A 36 16.76 32.39 -43.23
N LYS A 37 16.99 33.66 -42.88
CA LYS A 37 17.45 34.04 -41.54
C LYS A 37 16.43 33.68 -40.47
N LYS A 38 15.14 33.96 -40.72
CA LYS A 38 14.05 33.60 -39.80
C LYS A 38 14.02 32.08 -39.55
N ARG A 39 14.10 31.27 -40.61
CA ARG A 39 14.13 29.80 -40.48
C ARG A 39 15.32 29.31 -39.65
N TYR A 40 16.50 29.92 -39.83
CA TYR A 40 17.67 29.56 -39.04
C TYR A 40 17.48 29.90 -37.55
N GLN A 41 16.85 31.02 -37.24
CA GLN A 41 16.50 31.38 -35.86
C GLN A 41 15.45 30.44 -35.26
N GLU A 42 14.41 30.07 -36.02
CA GLU A 42 13.43 29.07 -35.59
C GLU A 42 14.12 27.72 -35.28
N GLN A 43 15.01 27.25 -36.15
CA GLN A 43 15.78 26.03 -35.90
C GLN A 43 16.71 26.13 -34.68
N LEU A 44 17.25 27.32 -34.41
CA LEU A 44 18.07 27.53 -33.22
C LEU A 44 17.22 27.51 -31.95
N LEU A 45 16.04 28.14 -31.99
CA LEU A 45 15.06 28.09 -30.91
C LEU A 45 14.63 26.65 -30.62
N ASP A 46 14.26 25.88 -31.65
CA ASP A 46 13.88 24.47 -31.49
C ASP A 46 15.00 23.67 -30.80
N ARG A 47 16.27 23.90 -31.17
CA ARG A 47 17.41 23.25 -30.52
C ARG A 47 17.55 23.66 -29.07
N THR A 48 17.41 24.95 -28.78
CA THR A 48 17.50 25.47 -27.42
C THR A 48 16.36 24.96 -26.55
N GLU A 49 15.13 24.88 -27.07
CA GLU A 49 13.99 24.29 -26.37
C GLU A 49 14.25 22.81 -26.04
N ASN A 50 14.75 22.03 -27.00
CA ASN A 50 15.12 20.63 -26.75
C ASN A 50 16.22 20.51 -25.67
N GLN A 51 17.19 21.44 -25.67
CA GLN A 51 18.22 21.49 -24.63
C GLN A 51 17.63 21.84 -23.26
N ILE A 52 16.68 22.77 -23.19
CA ILE A 52 15.97 23.12 -21.96
C ILE A 52 15.21 21.91 -21.43
N SER A 53 14.42 21.22 -22.26
CA SER A 53 13.69 20.01 -21.83
C SER A 53 14.64 18.89 -21.37
N SER A 54 15.81 18.78 -21.99
CA SER A 54 16.84 17.81 -21.55
C SER A 54 17.41 18.18 -20.18
N LEU A 55 17.64 19.48 -19.92
CA LEU A 55 18.09 19.96 -18.62
C LEU A 55 17.02 19.80 -17.54
N GLU A 56 15.75 20.07 -17.85
CA GLU A 56 14.63 19.84 -16.94
C GLU A 56 14.53 18.36 -16.53
N ALA A 57 14.65 17.44 -17.48
CA ALA A 57 14.68 16.01 -17.18
C ALA A 57 15.88 15.62 -16.30
N MET A 58 17.05 16.23 -16.54
CA MET A 58 18.24 15.99 -15.72
C MET A 58 18.05 16.51 -14.28
N VAL A 59 17.48 17.70 -14.10
CA VAL A 59 17.15 18.24 -12.78
C VAL A 59 16.18 17.32 -12.04
N GLN A 60 15.11 16.87 -12.71
CA GLN A 60 14.15 15.93 -12.12
C GLN A 60 14.82 14.62 -11.68
N SER A 61 15.77 14.10 -12.47
CA SER A 61 16.52 12.90 -12.11
C SER A 61 17.41 13.10 -10.87
N ILE A 62 18.00 14.30 -10.73
CA ILE A 62 18.82 14.66 -9.58
C ILE A 62 17.94 14.80 -8.32
N ASP A 63 16.76 15.40 -8.43
CA ASP A 63 15.83 15.52 -7.31
C ASP A 63 15.35 14.15 -6.82
N PHE A 64 15.04 13.24 -7.74
CA PHE A 64 14.70 11.87 -7.39
C PHE A 64 15.86 11.17 -6.67
N THR A 65 17.07 11.30 -7.20
CA THR A 65 18.28 10.72 -6.60
C THR A 65 18.53 11.28 -5.19
N GLN A 66 18.27 12.57 -4.97
CA GLN A 66 18.38 13.19 -3.64
C GLN A 66 17.38 12.60 -2.66
N ILE A 67 16.12 12.39 -3.08
CA ILE A 67 15.10 11.77 -2.25
C ILE A 67 15.50 10.32 -1.92
N GLU A 68 15.93 9.55 -2.93
CA GLU A 68 16.40 8.19 -2.75
C GLU A 68 17.57 8.10 -1.77
N THR A 69 18.52 9.03 -1.87
CA THR A 69 19.66 9.13 -0.92
C THR A 69 19.16 9.38 0.50
N LYS A 70 18.22 10.32 0.69
CA LYS A 70 17.63 10.59 2.03
C LYS A 70 16.89 9.38 2.58
N VAL A 71 16.19 8.62 1.75
CA VAL A 71 15.51 7.38 2.16
C VAL A 71 16.55 6.33 2.58
N MET A 72 17.61 6.15 1.79
CA MET A 72 18.70 5.23 2.10
C MET A 72 19.44 5.60 3.40
N GLU A 73 19.60 6.89 3.70
CA GLU A 73 20.16 7.36 4.99
C GLU A 73 19.18 7.16 6.16
N GLY A 74 17.87 7.26 5.93
CA GLY A 74 16.84 7.08 6.95
C GLY A 74 16.62 5.61 7.37
N LEU A 75 16.76 4.66 6.45
CA LEU A 75 16.61 3.22 6.71
C LEU A 75 17.52 2.66 7.81
N PRO A 76 18.86 2.93 7.86
CA PRO A 76 19.72 2.42 8.92
C PRO A 76 19.34 3.02 10.28
N VAL A 77 18.98 4.30 10.34
CA VAL A 77 18.50 4.95 11.58
C VAL A 77 17.19 4.32 12.05
N GLY A 78 16.27 4.02 11.12
CA GLY A 78 15.04 3.28 11.41
C GLY A 78 15.31 1.87 11.95
N ASN A 79 16.26 1.15 11.34
CA ASN A 79 16.67 -0.19 11.78
C ASN A 79 17.32 -0.15 13.17
N GLU A 80 18.21 0.81 13.44
CA GLU A 80 18.77 1.03 14.78
C GLU A 80 17.70 1.35 15.82
N CYS A 81 16.72 2.19 15.49
CA CYS A 81 15.60 2.49 16.36
C CYS A 81 14.76 1.24 16.66
N LEU A 82 14.45 0.44 15.63
CA LEU A 82 13.72 -0.81 15.80
C LEU A 82 14.50 -1.81 16.66
N ASN A 83 15.82 -1.93 16.47
CA ASN A 83 16.69 -2.77 17.30
C ASN A 83 16.74 -2.29 18.74
N LYS A 84 16.80 -0.98 18.98
CA LYS A 84 16.73 -0.41 20.33
C LYS A 84 15.37 -0.69 20.96
N ILE A 85 14.27 -0.54 20.25
CA ILE A 85 12.93 -0.90 20.75
C ILE A 85 12.87 -2.40 21.06
N HIS A 86 13.39 -3.25 20.18
CA HIS A 86 13.44 -4.69 20.42
C HIS A 86 14.26 -5.05 21.66
N GLN A 87 15.39 -4.37 21.91
CA GLN A 87 16.22 -4.59 23.09
C GLN A 87 15.65 -3.97 24.38
N VAL A 88 14.96 -2.82 24.29
CA VAL A 88 14.56 -2.03 25.47
C VAL A 88 13.11 -2.28 25.89
N VAL A 89 12.21 -2.60 24.96
CA VAL A 89 10.76 -2.74 25.21
C VAL A 89 10.29 -4.19 25.10
N LEU A 90 11.00 -5.04 24.34
CA LEU A 90 10.65 -6.44 24.09
C LEU A 90 11.84 -7.38 24.39
N SER A 91 12.61 -7.11 25.44
CA SER A 91 13.66 -8.04 25.85
C SER A 91 13.02 -9.37 26.26
N ILE A 92 13.70 -10.47 25.93
CA ILE A 92 13.29 -11.83 26.36
C ILE A 92 13.08 -11.90 27.87
N GLU A 93 13.82 -11.07 28.62
CA GLU A 93 13.77 -10.97 30.08
C GLU A 93 12.42 -10.44 30.59
N GLU A 94 11.78 -9.48 29.91
CA GLU A 94 10.44 -9.01 30.31
C GLU A 94 9.38 -10.05 29.92
N VAL A 95 9.58 -10.78 28.81
CA VAL A 95 8.70 -11.90 28.44
C VAL A 95 8.83 -13.06 29.43
N GLU A 96 10.05 -13.44 29.82
CA GLU A 96 10.32 -14.44 30.86
C GLU A 96 9.75 -14.00 32.20
N ARG A 97 9.95 -12.73 32.60
CA ARG A 97 9.37 -12.18 33.82
C ARG A 97 7.84 -12.18 33.80
N ILE A 98 7.19 -11.80 32.69
CA ILE A 98 5.73 -11.86 32.56
C ILE A 98 5.24 -13.32 32.60
N LEU A 99 5.94 -14.25 31.97
CA LEU A 99 5.61 -15.67 32.03
C LEU A 99 5.74 -16.22 33.46
N ASP A 100 6.80 -15.86 34.18
CA ASP A 100 6.99 -16.23 35.58
C ASP A 100 5.92 -15.59 36.48
N GLU A 101 5.63 -14.30 36.33
CA GLU A 101 4.57 -13.59 37.07
C GLU A 101 3.18 -14.19 36.79
N THR A 102 2.88 -14.58 35.55
CA THR A 102 1.61 -15.23 35.19
C THR A 102 1.52 -16.68 35.66
N GLN A 103 2.64 -17.42 35.66
CA GLN A 103 2.69 -18.77 36.20
C GLN A 103 2.49 -18.77 37.73
N GLU A 104 3.17 -17.87 38.45
CA GLU A 104 3.01 -17.72 39.89
C GLU A 104 1.57 -17.30 40.24
N ALA A 105 0.97 -16.36 39.48
CA ALA A 105 -0.43 -15.99 39.65
C ALA A 105 -1.40 -17.15 39.36
N ALA A 106 -1.12 -17.97 38.36
CA ALA A 106 -1.93 -19.16 38.05
C ALA A 106 -1.80 -20.23 39.14
N GLU A 107 -0.62 -20.42 39.72
CA GLU A 107 -0.40 -21.31 40.86
C GLU A 107 -1.09 -20.80 42.13
N TYR A 108 -1.05 -19.49 42.39
CA TYR A 108 -1.78 -18.88 43.49
C TYR A 108 -3.30 -19.05 43.33
N GLN A 109 -3.82 -18.87 42.11
CA GLN A 109 -5.23 -19.14 41.82
C GLN A 109 -5.58 -20.61 42.02
N ARG A 110 -4.72 -21.55 41.61
CA ARG A 110 -4.92 -22.97 41.89
C ARG A 110 -4.91 -23.29 43.38
N GLN A 111 -4.04 -22.66 44.16
CA GLN A 111 -4.05 -22.80 45.62
C GLN A 111 -5.35 -22.24 46.23
N ILE A 112 -5.86 -21.12 45.71
CA ILE A 112 -7.18 -20.60 46.10
C ILE A 112 -8.27 -21.61 45.74
N ASP A 113 -8.25 -22.14 44.52
CA ASP A 113 -9.24 -23.10 44.03
C ASP A 113 -9.17 -24.41 44.85
N GLU A 114 -7.98 -24.87 45.24
CA GLU A 114 -7.77 -26.06 46.07
C GLU A 114 -8.22 -25.83 47.52
N LEU A 115 -7.95 -24.65 48.09
CA LEU A 115 -8.44 -24.25 49.41
C LEU A 115 -9.97 -24.08 49.42
N LEU A 116 -10.56 -23.53 48.35
CA LEU A 116 -12.00 -23.44 48.18
C LEU A 116 -12.63 -24.82 48.01
N ALA A 117 -12.06 -25.68 47.16
CA ALA A 117 -12.52 -27.05 46.93
C ALA A 117 -12.41 -27.92 48.18
N GLY A 118 -11.37 -27.74 49.01
CA GLY A 118 -11.19 -28.46 50.27
C GLY A 118 -12.14 -28.04 51.40
N ASN A 119 -12.93 -26.97 51.19
CA ASN A 119 -13.79 -26.37 52.21
C ASN A 119 -15.29 -26.61 51.99
N PHE A 120 -15.70 -27.24 50.89
CA PHE A 120 -17.09 -27.64 50.68
C PHE A 120 -17.35 -29.00 51.32
N THR A 121 -18.32 -29.07 52.23
CA THR A 121 -18.85 -30.35 52.71
C THR A 121 -19.88 -30.89 51.73
N GLN A 122 -20.21 -32.19 51.80
CA GLN A 122 -21.25 -32.78 50.93
C GLN A 122 -22.61 -32.06 51.09
N GLU A 123 -22.90 -31.54 52.28
CA GLU A 123 -24.12 -30.76 52.53
C GLU A 123 -24.10 -29.40 51.82
N ASP A 124 -22.93 -28.78 51.69
CA ASP A 124 -22.76 -27.52 50.95
C ASP A 124 -22.87 -27.74 49.44
N GLU A 125 -22.31 -28.84 48.92
CA GLU A 125 -22.43 -29.22 47.51
C GLU A 125 -23.89 -29.47 47.11
N ASP A 126 -24.66 -30.16 47.96
CA ASP A 126 -26.09 -30.42 47.74
C ASP A 126 -26.92 -29.12 47.74
N ALA A 127 -26.64 -28.18 48.67
CA ALA A 127 -27.32 -26.88 48.73
C ALA A 127 -27.03 -26.01 47.49
N ILE A 128 -25.79 -26.01 47.01
CA ILE A 128 -25.39 -25.29 45.78
C ILE A 128 -26.04 -25.90 44.54
N LEU A 129 -26.14 -27.23 44.46
CA LEU A 129 -26.84 -27.92 43.37
C LEU A 129 -28.33 -27.61 43.35
N GLU A 130 -28.97 -27.49 44.52
CA GLU A 130 -30.37 -27.10 44.61
C GLU A 130 -30.60 -25.66 44.14
N GLU A 131 -29.72 -24.73 44.51
CA GLU A 131 -29.76 -23.33 44.03
C GLU A 131 -29.52 -23.23 42.51
N LEU A 132 -28.57 -24.00 41.97
CA LEU A 132 -28.31 -24.07 40.52
C LEU A 132 -29.53 -24.60 39.75
N ASN A 133 -30.18 -25.64 40.27
CA ASN A 133 -31.40 -26.20 39.69
C ASN A 133 -32.55 -25.18 39.71
N ALA A 134 -32.70 -24.39 40.77
CA ALA A 134 -33.70 -23.33 40.85
C ALA A 134 -33.47 -22.25 39.77
N ILE A 135 -32.22 -21.81 39.58
CA ILE A 135 -31.87 -20.79 38.56
C ILE A 135 -32.07 -21.31 37.13
N THR A 136 -31.67 -22.56 36.86
CA THR A 136 -31.83 -23.18 35.54
C THR A 136 -33.27 -23.56 35.21
N GLN A 137 -34.11 -23.81 36.21
CA GLN A 137 -35.56 -23.99 36.01
C GLN A 137 -36.29 -22.67 35.76
N GLU A 138 -35.81 -21.55 36.34
CA GLU A 138 -36.34 -20.21 36.04
C GLU A 138 -35.98 -19.71 34.63
N GLN A 139 -34.93 -20.25 34.03
CA GLN A 139 -34.52 -19.92 32.66
C GLN A 139 -34.68 -21.11 31.71
N ILE A 140 -35.80 -21.07 30.97
CA ILE A 140 -35.90 -21.24 29.51
C ILE A 140 -36.83 -22.39 29.04
N GLU A 141 -38.12 -22.08 28.84
CA GLU A 141 -38.90 -22.67 27.74
C GLU A 141 -38.49 -21.96 26.43
N LEU A 142 -37.44 -22.46 25.77
CA LEU A 142 -37.11 -22.04 24.40
C LEU A 142 -38.07 -22.78 23.44
N PRO A 143 -38.85 -22.08 22.60
CA PRO A 143 -39.64 -22.73 21.56
C PRO A 143 -38.73 -23.43 20.53
N GLU A 144 -39.16 -24.59 20.02
CA GLU A 144 -38.40 -25.41 19.07
C GLU A 144 -37.92 -24.60 17.87
N VAL A 145 -36.61 -24.69 17.58
CA VAL A 145 -35.99 -24.09 16.40
C VAL A 145 -36.58 -24.75 15.14
N PRO A 146 -37.15 -23.99 14.19
CA PRO A 146 -37.72 -24.55 12.97
C PRO A 146 -36.70 -25.41 12.19
N SER A 147 -37.06 -26.66 11.95
CA SER A 147 -36.25 -27.65 11.23
C SER A 147 -36.45 -27.55 9.70
N GLU A 148 -36.25 -26.37 9.12
CA GLU A 148 -36.21 -26.26 7.65
C GLU A 148 -34.83 -26.71 7.13
N PRO A 149 -34.77 -27.64 6.17
CA PRO A 149 -33.50 -28.06 5.58
C PRO A 149 -32.88 -26.90 4.81
N LEU A 150 -31.65 -26.54 5.19
CA LEU A 150 -30.86 -25.52 4.51
C LEU A 150 -30.67 -25.91 3.04
N THR A 151 -31.01 -25.01 2.12
CA THR A 151 -30.82 -25.19 0.67
C THR A 151 -29.36 -25.47 0.33
N ASP A 152 -29.11 -26.54 -0.43
CA ASP A 152 -27.80 -26.94 -0.95
C ASP A 152 -27.12 -25.78 -1.71
N ILE A 153 -26.07 -25.24 -1.12
CA ILE A 153 -25.19 -24.28 -1.78
C ILE A 153 -24.24 -25.09 -2.67
N ASN A 154 -24.49 -25.07 -3.98
CA ASN A 154 -23.61 -25.63 -5.01
C ASN A 154 -22.14 -25.16 -4.80
N PRO A 155 -21.15 -26.06 -4.62
CA PRO A 155 -19.78 -25.69 -4.28
C PRO A 155 -18.97 -25.05 -5.42
N GLU A 156 -19.57 -24.76 -6.58
CA GLU A 156 -18.84 -24.32 -7.78
C GLU A 156 -18.91 -22.81 -8.07
N ALA A 157 -19.04 -21.97 -7.05
CA ALA A 157 -18.86 -20.52 -7.18
C ALA A 157 -17.52 -20.09 -6.54
N PRO A 158 -16.65 -19.35 -7.25
CA PRO A 158 -15.35 -18.95 -6.72
C PRO A 158 -15.55 -18.06 -5.50
N ALA A 159 -14.98 -18.49 -4.36
CA ALA A 159 -14.91 -17.72 -3.14
C ALA A 159 -14.24 -16.37 -3.44
N LYS A 160 -15.05 -15.32 -3.62
CA LYS A 160 -14.57 -13.94 -3.60
C LYS A 160 -14.10 -13.67 -2.18
N ALA A 161 -12.80 -13.81 -1.97
CA ALA A 161 -12.12 -13.29 -0.80
C ALA A 161 -12.44 -11.79 -0.68
N ARG A 162 -13.44 -11.45 0.14
CA ARG A 162 -13.63 -10.09 0.61
C ARG A 162 -12.44 -9.79 1.52
N SER A 163 -11.44 -9.13 0.97
CA SER A 163 -10.44 -8.41 1.75
C SER A 163 -11.18 -7.48 2.70
N ARG A 164 -11.14 -7.79 4.01
CA ARG A 164 -11.54 -6.86 5.05
C ARG A 164 -10.57 -5.68 4.99
N GLN A 165 -11.01 -4.59 4.37
CA GLN A 165 -10.45 -3.29 4.68
C GLN A 165 -10.79 -3.03 6.16
N ALA A 166 -9.80 -3.17 7.03
CA ALA A 166 -9.86 -2.61 8.36
C ALA A 166 -9.82 -1.09 8.19
N GLU A 167 -11.01 -0.49 8.22
CA GLU A 167 -11.21 0.93 8.43
C GLU A 167 -10.75 1.23 9.85
N LEU A 168 -9.47 1.59 9.99
CA LEU A 168 -8.93 2.06 11.25
C LEU A 168 -9.37 3.50 11.43
N VAL A 169 -10.40 3.62 12.25
CA VAL A 169 -10.89 4.79 12.98
C VAL A 169 -9.84 5.90 13.05
N ALA A 170 -10.16 7.03 12.40
CA ALA A 170 -9.52 8.30 12.66
C ALA A 170 -9.77 8.70 14.12
N ALA A 171 -8.74 8.52 14.95
CA ALA A 171 -8.59 9.21 16.21
C ALA A 171 -7.46 10.24 16.04
N SER A 172 -7.83 11.44 15.60
CA SER A 172 -7.19 12.74 15.91
C SER A 172 -8.07 13.86 15.36
#